data_AF-A0A179V9S3-F1
#
_entry.id   AF-A0A179V9S3-F1
#
_cell.length_a   1.000
_cell.length_b   1.000
_cell.length_c   1.000
_cell.angle_alpha   90.00
_cell.angle_beta   90.00
_cell.angle_gamma   90.00
#
_symmetry.space_group_name_H-M   'P 1'
#
loop_
_entity.id
_entity.type
_entity.pdbx_description
1 polymer ?
#
loop_
_entity_poly.entity_id
_entity_poly.type
_entity_poly.pdbx_seq_one_letter_code
_entity_poly.pdbx_strand_id
1 'polypeptide(L)' 'MPQAALWLSITAFLALLTYYFVGVDQGAVSVFGSDMHVHEFVHDARHFLGFPCH' A
#
# COMPACT_ATOMS: atom_id res chain seq x y z
N MET A 1 -0.82 15.86 25.05
CA MET A 1 -1.97 15.48 24.20
C MET A 1 -1.85 15.91 22.73
N PRO A 2 -1.46 17.15 22.35
CA PRO A 2 -1.40 17.55 20.93
C PRO A 2 -0.34 16.78 20.13
N GLN A 3 0.78 16.41 20.76
CA GLN A 3 1.85 15.65 20.11
C GLN A 3 1.41 14.24 19.68
N ALA A 4 0.63 13.53 20.51
CA ALA A 4 0.14 12.20 20.17
C ALA A 4 -0.85 12.27 19.00
N ALA A 5 -1.77 13.24 19.03
CA ALA A 5 -2.70 13.47 17.94
C ALA A 5 -1.98 13.81 16.62
N LEU A 6 -0.92 14.63 16.68
CA LEU A 6 -0.10 14.97 15.51
C LEU A 6 0.58 13.72 14.93
N TRP A 7 1.28 12.94 15.77
CA TRP A 7 1.95 11.72 15.32
C TRP A 7 0.97 10.70 14.74
N LEU A 8 -0.14 10.44 15.42
CA LEU A 8 -1.17 9.52 14.92
C LEU A 8 -1.75 9.98 13.59
N SER A 9 -2.00 11.29 13.43
CA SER A 9 -2.52 11.84 12.18
C SER A 9 -1.52 11.67 11.03
N ILE A 10 -0.25 11.96 11.27
CA ILE A 10 0.82 11.78 10.28
C ILE A 10 0.97 10.30 9.91
N THR A 11 1.04 9.41 10.91
CA THR A 11 1.17 7.98 10.67
C THR A 11 -0.03 7.41 9.91
N ALA A 12 -1.26 7.80 10.27
CA ALA A 12 -2.46 7.38 9.57
C ALA A 12 -2.47 7.87 8.12
N PHE A 13 -2.10 9.14 7.89
CA PHE A 13 -1.99 9.70 6.55
C PHE A 13 -0.96 8.94 5.70
N LEU A 14 0.23 8.68 6.25
CA LEU A 14 1.28 7.93 5.55
C LEU A 14 0.85 6.48 5.27
N ALA A 15 0.18 5.81 6.21
CA ALA A 15 -0.34 4.47 6.00
C ALA A 15 -1.37 4.41 4.87
N LEU A 16 -2.29 5.38 4.81
CA LEU A 16 -3.25 5.49 3.71
C LEU A 16 -2.57 5.76 2.37
N LEU A 17 -1.53 6.61 2.36
CA LEU A 17 -0.76 6.90 1.16
C LEU A 17 -0.01 5.67 0.64
N THR A 18 0.61 4.89 1.51
CA THR A 18 1.23 3.61 1.14
C THR A 18 0.21 2.60 0.63
N TYR A 19 -0.95 2.48 1.29
CA TYR A 19 -2.02 1.59 0.85
C TYR A 19 -2.55 1.97 -0.54
N TYR A 20 -2.77 3.26 -0.79
CA TYR A 20 -3.14 3.77 -2.11
C TYR A 20 -2.08 3.42 -3.16
N PHE A 21 -0.80 3.65 -2.87
CA PHE A 21 0.26 3.40 -3.85
C PHE A 21 0.38 1.92 -4.22
N VAL A 22 0.37 1.01 -3.23
CA VAL A 22 0.53 -0.43 -3.48
C VAL A 22 -0.74 -1.07 -4.06
N GLY A 23 -1.91 -0.68 -3.55
CA GLY A 23 -3.18 -1.32 -3.90
C GLY A 23 -3.87 -0.69 -5.11
N VAL A 24 -3.83 0.63 -5.24
CA VAL A 24 -4.53 1.37 -6.29
C VAL A 24 -3.58 1.70 -7.43
N ASP A 25 -2.51 2.45 -7.18
CA ASP A 25 -1.60 2.89 -8.26
C ASP A 25 -0.87 1.70 -8.90
N GLN A 26 -0.13 0.94 -8.11
CA GLN A 26 0.63 -0.19 -8.62
C GLN A 26 -0.25 -1.43 -8.86
N GLY A 27 -1.52 -1.44 -8.45
CA GLY A 27 -2.41 -2.60 -8.51
C GLY A 27 -3.59 -2.53 -9.47
N ALA A 28 -4.32 -1.41 -9.49
CA ALA A 28 -5.50 -1.24 -10.33
C ALA A 28 -5.28 -0.25 -11.48
N VAL A 29 -4.45 0.78 -11.27
CA VAL A 29 -4.26 1.91 -12.20
C VAL A 29 -2.85 2.49 -12.10
N SER A 30 -1.97 2.28 -13.08
CA SER A 30 -0.62 2.87 -12.99
C SER A 30 -0.60 4.32 -13.49
N VAL A 31 -0.59 5.30 -12.57
CA VAL A 31 -0.61 6.74 -12.92
C VAL A 31 0.71 7.17 -13.56
N PHE A 32 1.81 6.48 -13.25
CA PHE A 32 3.16 6.82 -13.73
C PHE A 32 3.66 5.92 -14.88
N GLY A 33 2.83 5.05 -15.46
CA GLY A 33 3.25 4.22 -16.59
C GLY A 33 2.41 2.93 -16.74
N SER A 34 3.05 1.86 -17.18
CA SER A 34 2.45 0.51 -17.25
C SER A 34 3.25 -0.48 -16.37
N ASP A 35 3.68 -0.01 -15.20
CA ASP A 35 4.56 -0.75 -14.30
C ASP A 35 3.83 -1.11 -13.00
N MET A 36 4.01 -2.35 -12.54
CA MET A 36 3.31 -2.94 -11.39
C MET A 36 4.22 -3.83 -10.51
N HIS A 37 5.54 -3.71 -10.62
CA HIS A 37 6.48 -4.61 -9.92
C HIS A 37 6.27 -4.62 -8.39
N VAL A 38 5.92 -3.46 -7.81
CA VAL A 38 5.65 -3.35 -6.37
C VAL A 38 4.39 -4.13 -5.98
N HIS A 39 3.36 -4.08 -6.82
CA HIS A 39 2.13 -4.82 -6.57
C HIS A 39 2.36 -6.32 -6.65
N GLU A 40 3.04 -6.79 -7.69
CA GLU A 40 3.34 -8.22 -7.86
C GLU A 40 4.21 -8.74 -6.70
N PHE A 41 5.23 -7.98 -6.28
CA PHE A 41 6.05 -8.34 -5.12
C PHE A 41 5.22 -8.50 -3.84
N VAL A 42 4.35 -7.52 -3.53
CA VAL A 42 3.51 -7.57 -2.32
C VAL A 42 2.43 -8.64 -2.45
N HIS A 43 1.89 -8.84 -3.65
CA HIS A 43 0.92 -9.88 -3.97
C HIS A 43 1.54 -11.27 -3.74
N ASP A 44 2.74 -11.51 -4.24
CA ASP A 44 3.47 -12.77 -4.06
C ASP A 44 3.88 -13.01 -2.60
N ALA A 45 4.26 -11.96 -1.87
CA ALA A 45 4.51 -12.07 -0.44
C ALA A 45 3.27 -12.54 0.34
N ARG A 46 2.06 -12.13 -0.08
CA ARG A 46 0.81 -12.61 0.52
C ARG A 46 0.61 -14.10 0.27
N HIS A 47 0.90 -14.57 -0.95
CA HIS A 47 0.84 -15.99 -1.29
C HIS A 47 1.86 -16.80 -0.52
N PHE A 48 3.08 -16.27 -0.37
CA PHE A 48 4.12 -16.89 0.45
C PHE A 48 3.69 -17.06 1.91
N LEU A 49 2.93 -16.11 2.46
CA LEU A 49 2.32 -16.20 3.79
C LEU A 49 1.03 -17.06 3.83
N GLY A 50 0.63 -17.67 2.71
CA GLY A 50 -0.52 -18.59 2.62
C GLY A 50 -1.88 -17.90 2.49
N PHE A 51 -1.93 -16.59 2.29
CA PHE A 51 -3.19 -15.89 2.07
C PHE A 51 -3.71 -16.15 0.64
N PRO A 52 -4.95 -16.61 0.46
CA PRO A 52 -5.49 -16.91 -0.87
C PRO A 52 -5.71 -15.64 -1.70
N CYS A 53 -5.64 -15.74 -3.04
CA CYS A 53 -6.16 -14.74 -3.99
C CYS A 53 -7.21 -15.33 -4.95
N HIS A 54 -7.86 -14.44 -5.70
CA HIS A 54 -8.84 -14.78 -6.74
C HIS A 54 -8.15 -14.94 -8.08
#